data_AF-A0A932UI57-F1
#
_entry.id   AF-A0A932UI57-F1
#
_cell.length_a   1.000
_cell.length_b   1.000
_cell.length_c   1.000
_cell.angle_alpha   90.00
_cell.angle_beta   90.00
_cell.angle_gamma   90.00
#
_symmetry.space_group_name_H-M   'P 1'
#
loop_
_entity.id
_entity.type
_entity.pdbx_description
1 polymer ?
#
loop_
_entity_poly.entity_id
_entity_poly.type
_entity_poly.pdbx_seq_one_letter_code
_entity_poly.pdbx_strand_id
1 'polypeptide(L)'
;MADRVLISMDDLETAVRTNAAFEQAGFRTTMVAPADDVVAVLRQSEPDLVVLTGALHDGPAALLIEQARERSVSTLGLVEQEDPDPQFIVRQLGLTAWMAKPAVPADVVEAGRRLVERRRLQEHTGIIGESPAIQEVLVKIEQMAPVSSTVLIEGESGTGKELVAQAIHQLSPRRARPFIAVNCSALPETLLESELFGHEKGSFTGAAERRLGRFELADEGTLFLDEVGEMPLATQVKLLRVLESRSFFRVGGVQPIHVDVRVIAATNRALREEVTLGRFRDDLYYRLNVLAIYLPPLRERKPDIPRLIRRFIRELSQEHGRAFAGITPDAMDVLVNAHWPGNVRQLRNLIESMVVLGPGRQIEAADIPADVGQGGTRLLPMRVPGASQDIAGHELEFIFRSLVELKLQIEELRRRMDEAPGRVELIGVGRPRVYGEVVAGTAVGVGGGDEGGMGGDGGAAEATVVYRPGMKMAEVERAAIEGALRETRGNRRRAAERLGIGERTLYRKIKEYGLAT
;
A
#
# COMPACT_ATOMS: atom_id res chain seq x y z
N MET A 1 34.99 -6.78 -5.37
CA MET A 1 35.70 -5.68 -6.05
C MET A 1 36.21 -4.74 -4.98
N ALA A 2 37.41 -4.18 -5.13
CA ALA A 2 37.91 -3.19 -4.18
C ALA A 2 37.12 -1.89 -4.32
N ASP A 3 36.71 -1.32 -3.18
CA ASP A 3 35.98 -0.06 -3.10
C ASP A 3 36.80 1.11 -3.64
N ARG A 4 36.16 2.01 -4.39
CA ARG A 4 36.83 3.11 -5.08
C ARG A 4 36.59 4.43 -4.36
N VAL A 5 37.64 5.17 -4.07
CA VAL A 5 37.58 6.46 -3.38
C VAL A 5 38.21 7.53 -4.26
N LEU A 6 37.48 8.63 -4.49
CA LEU A 6 38.00 9.81 -5.15
C LEU A 6 38.36 10.86 -4.09
N ILE A 7 39.58 11.40 -4.13
CA ILE A 7 40.09 12.35 -3.13
C ILE A 7 40.44 13.66 -3.85
N SER A 8 39.88 14.79 -3.41
CA SER A 8 40.26 16.10 -3.96
C SER A 8 41.63 16.53 -3.44
N MET A 9 42.40 17.24 -4.27
CA MET A 9 43.74 17.74 -3.95
C MET A 9 43.76 19.24 -3.61
N ASP A 10 42.66 19.78 -3.11
CA ASP A 10 42.58 21.19 -2.68
C ASP A 10 43.53 21.48 -1.50
N ASP A 11 43.68 20.51 -0.59
CA ASP A 11 44.70 20.48 0.46
C ASP A 11 45.65 19.29 0.22
N LEU A 12 46.81 19.57 -0.38
CA LEU A 12 47.75 18.54 -0.81
C LEU A 12 48.28 17.69 0.36
N GLU A 13 48.56 18.29 1.52
CA GLU A 13 49.09 17.53 2.66
C GLU A 13 48.05 16.54 3.19
N THR A 14 46.82 17.02 3.39
CA THR A 14 45.71 16.18 3.85
C THR A 14 45.36 15.11 2.81
N ALA A 15 45.33 15.47 1.52
CA ALA A 15 45.02 14.54 0.43
C ALA A 15 46.02 13.39 0.35
N VAL A 16 47.33 13.67 0.40
CA VAL A 16 48.37 12.63 0.33
C VAL A 16 48.31 11.68 1.53
N ARG A 17 48.13 12.23 2.74
CA ARG A 17 48.01 11.41 3.97
C ARG A 17 46.77 10.52 3.94
N THR A 18 45.62 11.08 3.56
CA THR A 18 44.37 10.34 3.46
C THR A 18 44.42 9.30 2.33
N ASN A 19 45.04 9.62 1.19
CA ASN A 19 45.25 8.66 0.09
C ASN A 19 46.04 7.43 0.55
N ALA A 20 47.18 7.64 1.20
CA ALA A 20 48.00 6.55 1.71
C ALA A 20 47.24 5.68 2.74
N ALA A 21 46.42 6.29 3.59
CA ALA A 21 45.61 5.56 4.57
C ALA A 21 44.51 4.70 3.92
N PHE A 22 43.81 5.22 2.90
CA PHE A 22 42.81 4.44 2.16
C PHE A 22 43.42 3.28 1.37
N GLU A 23 44.57 3.49 0.72
CA GLU A 23 45.29 2.43 0.01
C GLU A 23 45.73 1.30 0.97
N GLN A 24 46.26 1.65 2.14
CA GLN A 24 46.61 0.69 3.19
C GLN A 24 45.40 -0.11 3.70
N ALA A 25 44.22 0.50 3.73
CA ALA A 25 42.96 -0.15 4.10
C ALA A 25 42.34 -0.98 2.96
N GLY A 26 42.98 -1.07 1.79
CA GLY A 26 42.55 -1.92 0.67
C GLY A 26 41.60 -1.24 -0.33
N PHE A 27 41.42 0.07 -0.25
CA PHE A 27 40.64 0.84 -1.22
C PHE A 27 41.47 1.17 -2.46
N ARG A 28 40.82 1.32 -3.61
CA ARG A 28 41.41 1.89 -4.82
C ARG A 28 41.15 3.39 -4.81
N THR A 29 42.20 4.18 -4.76
CA THR A 29 42.07 5.63 -4.71
C THR A 29 42.32 6.26 -6.08
N THR A 30 41.71 7.41 -6.30
CA THR A 30 41.98 8.30 -7.43
C THR A 30 42.04 9.71 -6.86
N MET A 31 43.05 10.49 -7.22
CA MET A 31 43.16 11.87 -6.79
C MET A 31 42.73 12.81 -7.93
N VAL A 32 42.02 13.89 -7.59
CA VAL A 32 41.54 14.89 -8.57
C VAL A 32 42.03 16.28 -8.19
N ALA A 33 42.67 16.96 -9.14
CA ALA A 33 43.11 18.34 -8.98
C ALA A 33 41.96 19.31 -9.28
N PRO A 34 41.98 20.54 -8.74
CA PRO A 34 40.94 21.55 -9.02
C PRO A 34 40.78 21.91 -10.50
N ALA A 35 41.85 21.74 -11.29
CA ALA A 35 41.90 22.03 -12.72
C ALA A 35 41.44 20.85 -13.60
N ASP A 36 41.20 19.68 -13.03
CA ASP A 36 40.80 18.49 -13.79
C ASP A 36 39.32 18.57 -14.20
N ASP A 37 38.98 17.88 -15.30
CA ASP A 37 37.58 17.69 -15.68
C ASP A 37 36.91 16.71 -14.72
N VAL A 38 36.31 17.28 -13.67
CA VAL A 38 35.57 16.57 -12.61
C VAL A 38 34.53 15.60 -13.19
N VAL A 39 33.84 15.97 -14.27
CA VAL A 39 32.79 15.13 -14.86
C VAL A 39 33.40 13.91 -15.55
N ALA A 40 34.50 14.10 -16.28
CA ALA A 40 35.23 13.00 -16.91
C ALA A 40 35.81 12.04 -15.86
N VAL A 41 36.42 12.57 -14.80
CA VAL A 41 37.03 11.78 -13.73
C VAL A 41 35.97 10.96 -12.99
N LEU A 42 34.82 11.54 -12.61
CA LEU A 42 33.73 10.82 -11.96
C LEU A 42 33.12 9.73 -12.86
N ARG A 43 33.09 9.94 -14.18
CA ARG A 43 32.63 8.92 -15.15
C ARG A 43 33.58 7.75 -15.30
N GLN A 44 34.88 8.01 -15.31
CA GLN A 44 35.89 6.98 -15.52
C GLN A 44 36.18 6.19 -14.24
N SER A 45 36.25 6.88 -13.10
CA SER A 45 36.58 6.26 -11.82
C SER A 45 35.41 5.53 -11.18
N GLU A 46 34.16 5.95 -11.44
CA GLU A 46 32.94 5.44 -10.80
C GLU A 46 33.12 5.21 -9.29
N PRO A 47 33.39 6.28 -8.50
CA PRO A 47 33.77 6.12 -7.11
C PRO A 47 32.57 5.73 -6.22
N ASP A 48 32.87 4.96 -5.19
CA ASP A 48 31.94 4.61 -4.10
C ASP A 48 31.81 5.76 -3.10
N LEU A 49 32.91 6.51 -2.89
CA LEU A 49 33.05 7.64 -1.97
C LEU A 49 33.87 8.78 -2.61
N VAL A 50 33.47 10.03 -2.36
CA VAL A 50 34.28 11.23 -2.66
C VAL A 50 34.68 11.91 -1.35
N VAL A 51 35.98 12.16 -1.17
CA VAL A 51 36.55 12.87 -0.02
C VAL A 51 37.06 14.23 -0.48
N LEU A 52 36.53 15.29 0.11
CA LEU A 52 36.90 16.67 -0.18
C LEU A 52 37.85 17.17 0.90
N THR A 53 39.04 17.60 0.50
CA THR A 53 40.13 17.92 1.43
C THR A 53 40.34 19.41 1.68
N GLY A 54 39.77 20.31 0.88
CA GLY A 54 39.94 21.76 1.05
C GLY A 54 38.64 22.56 1.04
N ALA A 55 38.73 23.83 0.65
CA ALA A 55 37.66 24.82 0.75
C ALA A 55 36.40 24.37 -0.01
N LEU A 56 35.38 23.96 0.74
CA LEU A 56 34.11 23.46 0.20
C LEU A 56 33.29 24.52 -0.56
N HIS A 57 33.66 25.79 -0.43
CA HIS A 57 33.02 26.95 -1.05
C HIS A 57 33.58 27.28 -2.45
N ASP A 58 34.61 26.58 -2.92
CA ASP A 58 35.18 26.79 -4.25
C ASP A 58 34.34 26.12 -5.36
N GLY A 59 34.27 26.77 -6.52
CA GLY A 59 33.46 26.32 -7.67
C GLY A 59 33.67 24.86 -8.10
N PRO A 60 34.93 24.36 -8.21
CA PRO A 60 35.19 22.96 -8.55
C PRO A 60 34.70 21.96 -7.48
N ALA A 61 34.85 22.29 -6.20
CA ALA A 61 34.39 21.45 -5.09
C ALA A 61 32.85 21.37 -5.07
N ALA A 62 32.17 22.50 -5.25
CA ALA A 62 30.71 22.55 -5.34
C ALA A 62 30.17 21.72 -6.51
N LEU A 63 30.80 21.81 -7.69
CA LEU A 63 30.45 21.02 -8.86
C LEU A 63 30.67 19.51 -8.63
N LEU A 64 31.78 19.15 -7.97
CA LEU A 64 32.07 17.75 -7.61
C LEU A 64 30.99 17.18 -6.67
N ILE A 65 30.59 17.94 -5.66
CA ILE A 65 29.51 17.54 -4.72
C ILE A 65 28.19 17.38 -5.46
N GLU A 66 27.85 18.31 -6.34
CA GLU A 66 26.62 18.25 -7.13
C GLU A 66 26.59 17.01 -8.02
N GLN A 67 27.66 16.75 -8.77
CA GLN A 67 27.78 15.60 -9.66
C GLN A 67 27.80 14.26 -8.88
N ALA A 68 28.48 14.21 -7.74
CA ALA A 68 28.44 13.06 -6.85
C ALA A 68 27.01 12.79 -6.34
N ARG A 69 26.30 13.85 -5.93
CA ARG A 69 24.91 13.78 -5.46
C ARG A 69 23.94 13.32 -6.54
N GLU A 70 24.10 13.78 -7.79
CA GLU A 70 23.32 13.29 -8.94
C GLU A 70 23.51 11.79 -9.16
N ARG A 71 24.73 11.28 -8.96
CA ARG A 71 25.07 9.86 -9.10
C ARG A 71 24.80 9.03 -7.84
N SER A 72 24.28 9.65 -6.77
CA SER A 72 24.06 9.00 -5.47
C SER A 72 25.34 8.43 -4.85
N VAL A 73 26.48 9.10 -5.08
CA VAL A 73 27.78 8.79 -4.48
C VAL A 73 27.87 9.44 -3.10
N SER A 74 28.39 8.72 -2.11
CA SER A 74 28.62 9.26 -0.76
C SER A 74 29.72 10.32 -0.78
N THR A 75 29.54 11.41 -0.04
CA THR A 75 30.51 12.51 0.04
C THR A 75 30.95 12.79 1.49
N LEU A 76 32.25 12.95 1.71
CA LEU A 76 32.85 13.30 3.00
C LEU A 76 33.65 14.59 2.87
N GLY A 77 33.22 15.65 3.54
CA GLY A 77 33.94 16.94 3.56
C GLY A 77 34.86 17.07 4.77
N LEU A 78 36.11 17.48 4.56
CA LEU A 78 37.03 17.89 5.62
C LEU A 78 36.98 19.41 5.75
N VAL A 79 36.41 19.91 6.84
CA VAL A 79 36.07 21.32 7.05
C VAL A 79 37.08 21.96 8.01
N GLU A 80 37.45 23.23 7.76
CA GLU A 80 38.32 23.96 8.68
C GLU A 80 37.57 24.30 9.98
N GLN A 81 38.25 24.29 11.13
CA GLN A 81 37.62 24.66 12.41
C GLN A 81 37.18 26.13 12.47
N GLU A 82 37.77 26.97 11.64
CA GLU A 82 37.52 28.42 11.58
C GLU A 82 36.30 28.78 10.72
N ASP A 83 35.68 27.79 10.04
CA ASP A 83 34.47 28.02 9.25
C ASP A 83 33.30 28.40 10.19
N PRO A 84 32.59 29.52 9.94
CA PRO A 84 31.66 30.13 10.89
C PRO A 84 30.41 29.28 11.17
N ASP A 85 30.04 28.35 10.29
CA ASP A 85 29.01 27.32 10.54
C ASP A 85 29.21 26.08 9.63
N PRO A 86 29.95 25.05 10.10
CA PRO A 86 30.18 23.81 9.35
C PRO A 86 28.88 23.06 9.02
N GLN A 87 27.86 23.15 9.89
CA GLN A 87 26.59 22.46 9.68
C GLN A 87 25.78 23.12 8.56
N PHE A 88 25.84 24.44 8.46
CA PHE A 88 25.24 25.19 7.36
C PHE A 88 25.87 24.81 6.01
N ILE A 89 27.20 24.78 5.93
CA ILE A 89 27.95 24.41 4.71
C ILE A 89 27.56 23.00 4.25
N VAL A 90 27.53 22.04 5.16
CA VAL A 90 27.18 20.63 4.89
C VAL A 90 25.76 20.51 4.35
N ARG A 91 24.79 21.24 4.93
CA ARG A 91 23.40 21.24 4.48
C ARG A 91 23.24 21.93 3.13
N GLN A 92 23.90 23.06 2.93
CA GLN A 92 23.80 23.84 1.70
C GLN A 92 24.39 23.08 0.52
N LEU A 93 25.55 22.45 0.68
CA LEU A 93 26.21 21.68 -0.36
C LEU A 93 25.60 20.27 -0.52
N GLY A 94 24.99 19.74 0.54
CA GLY A 94 24.39 18.42 0.54
C GLY A 94 25.41 17.29 0.68
N LEU A 95 26.42 17.52 1.54
CA LEU A 95 27.40 16.49 1.90
C LEU A 95 26.74 15.36 2.70
N THR A 96 27.20 14.12 2.50
CA THR A 96 26.71 12.96 3.28
C THR A 96 27.27 12.97 4.71
N ALA A 97 28.53 13.37 4.88
CA ALA A 97 29.16 13.53 6.18
C ALA A 97 30.27 14.57 6.13
N TRP A 98 30.75 14.98 7.31
CA TRP A 98 31.87 15.91 7.44
C TRP A 98 32.71 15.62 8.67
N MET A 99 33.95 16.11 8.65
CA MET A 99 34.89 16.03 9.77
C MET A 99 35.69 17.34 9.86
N ALA A 100 35.95 17.81 11.08
CA ALA A 100 36.78 19.00 11.30
C ALA A 100 38.27 18.66 11.14
N LYS A 101 39.05 19.58 10.59
CA LYS A 101 40.51 19.49 10.57
C LYS A 101 41.13 19.94 11.90
N PRO A 102 42.30 19.41 12.28
CA PRO A 102 43.07 18.37 11.60
C PRO A 102 42.41 16.99 11.76
N ALA A 103 42.07 16.36 10.63
CA ALA A 103 41.43 15.06 10.62
C ALA A 103 42.51 13.96 10.68
N VAL A 104 42.37 13.01 11.62
CA VAL A 104 43.28 11.86 11.70
C VAL A 104 42.96 10.93 10.53
N PRO A 105 43.95 10.55 9.69
CA PRO A 105 43.67 9.73 8.50
C PRO A 105 42.97 8.40 8.80
N ALA A 106 43.25 7.79 9.95
CA ALA A 106 42.56 6.57 10.39
C ALA A 106 41.05 6.79 10.61
N ASP A 107 40.66 7.91 11.22
CA ASP A 107 39.25 8.25 11.45
C ASP A 107 38.53 8.58 10.13
N VAL A 108 39.24 9.20 9.18
CA VAL A 108 38.71 9.48 7.83
C VAL A 108 38.44 8.17 7.07
N VAL A 109 39.35 7.19 7.17
CA VAL A 109 39.16 5.87 6.56
C VAL A 109 37.99 5.13 7.18
N GLU A 110 37.84 5.16 8.51
CA GLU A 110 36.73 4.48 9.18
C GLU A 110 35.38 5.14 8.84
N ALA A 111 35.32 6.47 8.83
CA ALA A 111 34.16 7.21 8.35
C ALA A 111 33.85 6.85 6.88
N GLY A 112 34.86 6.79 6.02
CA GLY A 112 34.73 6.41 4.63
C GLY A 112 34.20 4.99 4.45
N ARG A 113 34.72 4.00 5.19
CA ARG A 113 34.24 2.61 5.17
C ARG A 113 32.77 2.55 5.53
N ARG A 114 32.37 3.22 6.64
CA ARG A 114 30.97 3.27 7.07
C ARG A 114 30.05 3.89 6.01
N LEU A 115 30.50 4.92 5.30
CA LEU A 115 29.72 5.55 4.22
C LEU A 115 29.56 4.66 2.99
N VAL A 116 30.59 3.90 2.64
CA VAL A 116 30.56 2.95 1.52
C VAL A 116 29.68 1.75 1.84
N GLU A 117 29.83 1.16 3.02
CA GLU A 117 28.98 0.06 3.50
C GLU A 117 27.51 0.47 3.55
N ARG A 118 27.23 1.68 4.08
CA ARG A 118 25.89 2.26 4.11
C ARG A 118 25.31 2.39 2.71
N ARG A 119 26.05 2.95 1.75
CA ARG A 119 25.59 3.12 0.36
C ARG A 119 25.25 1.77 -0.26
N ARG A 120 26.15 0.79 -0.11
CA ARG A 120 25.91 -0.58 -0.57
C ARG A 120 24.63 -1.14 0.06
N LEU A 121 24.45 -0.98 1.36
CA LEU A 121 23.24 -1.47 2.04
C LEU A 121 21.97 -0.79 1.50
N GLN A 122 22.00 0.52 1.25
CA GLN A 122 20.88 1.26 0.66
C GLN A 122 20.59 0.81 -0.78
N GLU A 123 21.62 0.57 -1.60
CA GLU A 123 21.49 0.07 -2.97
C GLU A 123 20.90 -1.35 -3.00
N HIS A 124 21.34 -2.24 -2.10
CA HIS A 124 20.80 -3.59 -2.01
C HIS A 124 19.37 -3.62 -1.48
N THR A 125 19.07 -2.85 -0.44
CA THR A 125 17.77 -2.88 0.25
C THR A 125 16.70 -1.98 -0.37
N GLY A 126 17.10 -1.00 -1.18
CA GLY A 126 16.21 0.04 -1.70
C GLY A 126 15.73 1.04 -0.64
N ILE A 127 16.20 0.93 0.61
CA ILE A 127 15.81 1.84 1.70
C ILE A 127 16.60 3.14 1.58
N ILE A 128 15.89 4.24 1.40
CA ILE A 128 16.47 5.57 1.22
C ILE A 128 16.29 6.39 2.50
N GLY A 129 17.37 7.00 2.96
CA GLY A 129 17.33 7.97 4.04
C GLY A 129 18.70 8.18 4.66
N GLU A 130 18.97 9.42 5.04
CA GLU A 130 20.14 9.77 5.82
C GLU A 130 19.92 10.15 7.28
N SER A 131 18.67 10.30 7.68
CA SER A 131 18.30 10.58 9.07
C SER A 131 18.88 9.56 10.05
N PRO A 132 19.28 9.99 11.26
CA PRO A 132 19.78 9.08 12.30
C PRO A 132 18.83 7.93 12.60
N ALA A 133 17.52 8.17 12.55
CA ALA A 133 16.51 7.16 12.79
C ALA A 133 16.50 6.06 11.71
N ILE A 134 16.68 6.41 10.44
CA ILE A 134 16.81 5.41 9.37
C ILE A 134 18.15 4.69 9.41
N GLN A 135 19.22 5.36 9.83
CA GLN A 135 20.51 4.70 10.06
C GLN A 135 20.39 3.63 11.15
N GLU A 136 19.71 3.93 12.25
CA GLU A 136 19.46 2.95 13.32
C GLU A 136 18.66 1.74 12.81
N VAL A 137 17.64 1.97 11.98
CA VAL A 137 16.86 0.90 11.33
C VAL A 137 17.76 0.03 10.44
N LEU A 138 18.64 0.62 9.63
CA LEU A 138 19.56 -0.12 8.75
C LEU A 138 20.53 -1.00 9.56
N VAL A 139 21.10 -0.49 10.65
CA VAL A 139 21.96 -1.27 11.55
C VAL A 139 21.19 -2.42 12.18
N LYS A 140 19.95 -2.19 12.63
CA LYS A 140 19.08 -3.26 13.16
C LYS A 140 18.80 -4.33 12.11
N ILE A 141 18.50 -3.94 10.88
CA ILE A 141 18.27 -4.89 9.77
C ILE A 141 19.49 -5.81 9.58
N GLU A 142 20.69 -5.23 9.53
CA GLU A 142 21.94 -5.98 9.36
C GLU A 142 22.18 -6.97 10.51
N GLN A 143 21.93 -6.55 11.76
CA GLN A 143 22.09 -7.41 12.94
C GLN A 143 21.03 -8.53 13.00
N MET A 144 19.81 -8.25 12.57
CA MET A 144 18.69 -9.19 12.68
C MET A 144 18.59 -10.15 11.49
N ALA A 145 19.12 -9.79 10.32
CA ALA A 145 19.02 -10.61 9.11
C ALA A 145 19.67 -12.01 9.22
N PRO A 146 20.83 -12.21 9.87
CA PRO A 146 21.44 -13.53 10.04
C PRO A 146 20.65 -14.48 10.96
N VAL A 147 19.84 -13.93 11.86
CA VAL A 147 19.14 -14.69 12.92
C VAL A 147 17.80 -15.24 12.39
N SER A 148 17.42 -16.45 12.78
CA SER A 148 16.14 -17.08 12.37
C SER A 148 14.91 -16.65 13.20
N SER A 149 15.11 -15.79 14.20
CA SER A 149 14.04 -15.32 15.09
C SER A 149 13.02 -14.46 14.35
N THR A 150 11.79 -14.43 14.90
CA THR A 150 10.72 -13.56 14.40
C THR A 150 11.11 -12.09 14.57
N VAL A 151 10.84 -11.29 13.54
CA VAL A 151 11.03 -9.84 13.58
C VAL A 151 9.66 -9.17 13.46
N LEU A 152 9.35 -8.29 14.41
CA LEU A 152 8.18 -7.42 14.40
C LEU A 152 8.58 -6.03 13.90
N ILE A 153 7.89 -5.55 12.88
CA ILE A 153 8.10 -4.25 12.25
C ILE A 153 6.90 -3.35 12.59
N GLU A 154 7.13 -2.33 13.40
CA GLU A 154 6.12 -1.37 13.80
C GLU A 154 6.29 -0.06 13.02
N GLY A 155 5.20 0.58 12.63
CA GLY A 155 5.24 1.91 12.04
C GLY A 155 3.98 2.23 11.26
N GLU A 156 3.72 3.51 11.05
CA GLU A 156 2.52 3.99 10.37
C GLU A 156 2.34 3.40 8.95
N SER A 157 1.14 3.52 8.40
CA SER A 157 0.89 3.08 7.03
C SER A 157 1.74 3.89 6.04
N GLY A 158 2.32 3.20 5.06
CA GLY A 158 3.14 3.84 4.03
C GLY A 158 4.55 4.27 4.44
N THR A 159 5.08 3.85 5.60
CA THR A 159 6.47 4.16 6.02
C THR A 159 7.55 3.33 5.33
N GLY A 160 7.18 2.20 4.69
CA GLY A 160 8.10 1.28 4.02
C GLY A 160 8.36 -0.04 4.74
N LYS A 161 7.42 -0.53 5.56
CA LYS A 161 7.57 -1.79 6.33
C LYS A 161 7.88 -3.00 5.45
N GLU A 162 7.26 -3.10 4.28
CA GLU A 162 7.52 -4.18 3.33
C GLU A 162 8.96 -4.15 2.79
N LEU A 163 9.50 -2.96 2.48
CA LEU A 163 10.90 -2.83 2.06
C LEU A 163 11.86 -3.29 3.16
N VAL A 164 11.56 -2.99 4.41
CA VAL A 164 12.35 -3.49 5.56
C VAL A 164 12.28 -5.01 5.68
N ALA A 165 11.11 -5.61 5.49
CA ALA A 165 10.98 -7.06 5.50
C ALA A 165 11.76 -7.74 4.35
N GLN A 166 11.70 -7.16 3.15
CA GLN A 166 12.47 -7.62 2.00
C GLN A 166 13.98 -7.48 2.24
N ALA A 167 14.42 -6.36 2.82
CA ALA A 167 15.81 -6.12 3.18
C ALA A 167 16.34 -7.19 4.16
N ILE A 168 15.59 -7.49 5.22
CA ILE A 168 15.93 -8.55 6.18
C ILE A 168 16.06 -9.90 5.47
N HIS A 169 15.15 -10.22 4.55
CA HIS A 169 15.20 -11.47 3.80
C HIS A 169 16.43 -11.56 2.89
N GLN A 170 16.72 -10.50 2.10
CA GLN A 170 17.85 -10.45 1.16
C GLN A 170 19.21 -10.57 1.85
N LEU A 171 19.32 -10.07 3.08
CA LEU A 171 20.54 -10.14 3.90
C LEU A 171 20.62 -11.40 4.75
N SER A 172 19.59 -12.25 4.72
CA SER A 172 19.55 -13.49 5.49
C SER A 172 20.20 -14.67 4.77
N PRO A 173 20.53 -15.77 5.48
CA PRO A 173 20.93 -17.04 4.87
C PRO A 173 19.86 -17.62 3.92
N ARG A 174 18.60 -17.17 4.04
CA ARG A 174 17.45 -17.61 3.25
C ARG A 174 17.20 -16.74 2.00
N ARG A 175 18.10 -15.83 1.63
CA ARG A 175 17.93 -14.91 0.48
C ARG A 175 17.65 -15.58 -0.88
N ALA A 176 18.04 -16.85 -1.04
CA ALA A 176 17.81 -17.63 -2.26
C ALA A 176 16.52 -18.47 -2.19
N ARG A 177 15.78 -18.40 -1.07
CA ARG A 177 14.55 -19.14 -0.78
C ARG A 177 13.35 -18.22 -1.00
N PRO A 178 12.11 -18.73 -1.10
CA PRO A 178 10.95 -17.89 -1.38
C PRO A 178 10.72 -16.85 -0.28
N PHE A 179 10.37 -15.63 -0.72
CA PHE A 179 9.80 -14.58 0.11
C PHE A 179 8.31 -14.46 -0.24
N ILE A 180 7.43 -14.82 0.70
CA ILE A 180 5.98 -14.79 0.50
C ILE A 180 5.40 -13.67 1.36
N ALA A 181 4.79 -12.67 0.73
CA ALA A 181 4.09 -11.59 1.43
C ALA A 181 2.58 -11.85 1.48
N VAL A 182 1.97 -11.54 2.63
CA VAL A 182 0.53 -11.65 2.87
C VAL A 182 0.07 -10.41 3.63
N ASN A 183 -0.89 -9.69 3.06
CA ASN A 183 -1.55 -8.61 3.76
C ASN A 183 -2.81 -9.15 4.47
N CYS A 184 -2.85 -9.02 5.80
CA CYS A 184 -3.92 -9.57 6.62
C CYS A 184 -5.21 -8.75 6.60
N SER A 185 -5.18 -7.49 6.19
CA SER A 185 -6.37 -6.62 6.11
C SER A 185 -7.07 -6.66 4.75
N ALA A 186 -6.35 -7.06 3.70
CA ALA A 186 -6.90 -7.12 2.34
C ALA A 186 -7.89 -8.28 2.12
N LEU A 187 -7.95 -9.25 3.04
CA LEU A 187 -8.74 -10.48 2.88
C LEU A 187 -9.82 -10.58 3.97
N PRO A 188 -11.06 -11.00 3.62
CA PRO A 188 -12.05 -11.43 4.59
C PRO A 188 -11.53 -12.57 5.47
N GLU A 189 -11.99 -12.64 6.72
CA GLU A 189 -11.53 -13.62 7.73
C GLU A 189 -11.48 -15.07 7.22
N THR A 190 -12.56 -15.53 6.57
CA THR A 190 -12.66 -16.90 6.06
C THR A 190 -11.67 -17.19 4.93
N LEU A 191 -11.31 -16.18 4.14
CA LEU A 191 -10.34 -16.31 3.05
C LEU A 191 -8.91 -16.21 3.57
N LEU A 192 -8.67 -15.38 4.59
CA LEU A 192 -7.35 -15.25 5.21
C LEU A 192 -6.85 -16.59 5.76
N GLU A 193 -7.70 -17.31 6.47
CA GLU A 193 -7.37 -18.62 7.04
C GLU A 193 -7.03 -19.64 5.94
N SER A 194 -7.86 -19.70 4.90
CA SER A 194 -7.65 -20.58 3.75
C SER A 194 -6.40 -20.21 2.94
N GLU A 195 -6.09 -18.93 2.78
CA GLU A 195 -4.87 -18.50 2.09
C GLU A 195 -3.63 -18.85 2.91
N LEU A 196 -3.61 -18.57 4.23
CA LEU A 196 -2.45 -18.84 5.08
C LEU A 196 -2.14 -20.33 5.23
N PHE A 197 -3.15 -21.13 5.57
CA PHE A 197 -2.96 -22.54 5.94
C PHE A 197 -3.38 -23.53 4.84
N GLY A 198 -3.97 -23.07 3.75
CA GLY A 198 -4.51 -23.94 2.72
C GLY A 198 -5.77 -24.67 3.17
N HIS A 199 -6.39 -25.38 2.24
CA HIS A 199 -7.63 -26.11 2.53
C HIS A 199 -7.73 -27.42 1.75
N GLU A 200 -8.41 -28.38 2.35
CA GLU A 200 -8.80 -29.62 1.68
C GLU A 200 -10.09 -29.44 0.88
N LYS A 201 -10.28 -30.30 -0.12
CA LYS A 201 -11.51 -30.31 -0.94
C LYS A 201 -12.75 -30.48 -0.05
N GLY A 202 -13.75 -29.63 -0.22
CA GLY A 202 -15.01 -29.68 0.52
C GLY A 202 -14.96 -29.12 1.95
N SER A 203 -13.87 -28.44 2.34
CA SER A 203 -13.71 -27.83 3.66
C SER A 203 -14.67 -26.66 3.94
N PHE A 204 -15.14 -25.97 2.91
CA PHE A 204 -16.19 -24.93 2.98
C PHE A 204 -16.98 -24.84 1.66
N THR A 205 -18.07 -24.08 1.66
CA THR A 205 -18.90 -23.88 0.47
C THR A 205 -18.12 -23.12 -0.61
N GLY A 206 -17.75 -23.81 -1.70
CA GLY A 206 -16.90 -23.26 -2.77
C GLY A 206 -15.51 -23.89 -2.88
N ALA A 207 -15.11 -24.73 -1.93
CA ALA A 207 -13.85 -25.50 -1.97
C ALA A 207 -13.93 -26.69 -2.94
N ALA A 208 -13.98 -26.41 -4.24
CA ALA A 208 -14.07 -27.42 -5.30
C ALA A 208 -12.79 -28.28 -5.40
N GLU A 209 -11.64 -27.67 -5.12
CA GLU A 209 -10.32 -28.29 -5.21
C GLU A 209 -9.52 -28.05 -3.94
N ARG A 210 -8.43 -28.80 -3.76
CA ARG A 210 -7.46 -28.58 -2.69
C ARG A 210 -6.54 -27.42 -3.07
N ARG A 211 -6.20 -26.55 -2.13
CA ARG A 211 -5.26 -25.44 -2.34
C ARG A 211 -4.19 -25.39 -1.26
N LEU A 212 -2.94 -25.19 -1.67
CA LEU A 212 -1.80 -25.02 -0.77
C LEU A 212 -1.85 -23.66 -0.08
N GLY A 213 -1.44 -23.63 1.19
CA GLY A 213 -1.36 -22.40 1.98
C GLY A 213 -0.06 -21.62 1.76
N ARG A 214 -0.05 -20.34 2.14
CA ARG A 214 1.15 -19.49 2.10
C ARG A 214 2.29 -20.04 2.97
N PHE A 215 1.98 -20.69 4.09
CA PHE A 215 3.01 -21.37 4.91
C PHE A 215 3.71 -22.51 4.17
N GLU A 216 2.98 -23.30 3.37
CA GLU A 216 3.57 -24.37 2.56
C GLU A 216 4.42 -23.80 1.43
N LEU A 217 3.92 -22.74 0.78
CA LEU A 217 4.65 -22.05 -0.30
C LEU A 217 5.92 -21.34 0.20
N ALA A 218 5.95 -20.96 1.48
CA ALA A 218 7.07 -20.27 2.12
C ALA A 218 8.05 -21.24 2.80
N ASP A 219 7.89 -22.56 2.64
CA ASP A 219 8.75 -23.54 3.29
C ASP A 219 10.23 -23.33 2.94
N GLU A 220 11.10 -23.49 3.94
CA GLU A 220 12.52 -23.13 3.93
C GLU A 220 12.81 -21.62 3.66
N GLY A 221 11.80 -20.80 3.46
CA GLY A 221 11.88 -19.39 3.09
C GLY A 221 11.49 -18.42 4.20
N THR A 222 10.87 -17.31 3.80
CA THR A 222 10.39 -16.24 4.69
C THR A 222 8.95 -15.88 4.37
N LEU A 223 8.10 -15.83 5.40
CA LEU A 223 6.73 -15.36 5.31
C LEU A 223 6.63 -13.98 5.97
N PHE A 224 6.25 -12.99 5.17
CA PHE A 224 5.96 -11.64 5.62
C PHE A 224 4.45 -11.47 5.84
N LEU A 225 4.06 -11.16 7.07
CA LEU A 225 2.68 -10.91 7.49
C LEU A 225 2.50 -9.41 7.71
N ASP A 226 1.93 -8.71 6.73
CA ASP A 226 1.59 -7.29 6.86
C ASP A 226 0.24 -7.10 7.57
N GLU A 227 0.16 -6.03 8.35
CA GLU A 227 -1.01 -5.66 9.16
C GLU A 227 -1.50 -6.77 10.10
N VAL A 228 -0.58 -7.44 10.81
CA VAL A 228 -0.89 -8.57 11.72
C VAL A 228 -1.89 -8.18 12.82
N GLY A 229 -1.96 -6.90 13.20
CA GLY A 229 -2.93 -6.39 14.17
C GLY A 229 -4.39 -6.49 13.72
N GLU A 230 -4.67 -6.65 12.43
CA GLU A 230 -6.00 -6.87 11.87
C GLU A 230 -6.40 -8.36 11.84
N MET A 231 -5.50 -9.26 12.25
CA MET A 231 -5.74 -10.70 12.17
C MET A 231 -6.86 -11.11 13.13
N PRO A 232 -7.87 -11.88 12.67
CA PRO A 232 -8.93 -12.38 13.55
C PRO A 232 -8.40 -13.34 14.63
N LEU A 233 -9.01 -13.32 15.82
CA LEU A 233 -8.56 -14.10 16.99
C LEU A 233 -8.42 -15.60 16.70
N ALA A 234 -9.30 -16.18 15.87
CA ALA A 234 -9.24 -17.60 15.50
C ALA A 234 -7.96 -17.92 14.69
N THR A 235 -7.59 -17.03 13.77
CA THR A 235 -6.37 -17.14 12.96
C THR A 235 -5.12 -16.94 13.81
N GLN A 236 -5.17 -16.02 14.78
CA GLN A 236 -4.08 -15.79 15.74
C GLN A 236 -3.70 -17.07 16.51
N VAL A 237 -4.69 -17.88 16.94
CA VAL A 237 -4.43 -19.16 17.63
C VAL A 237 -3.64 -20.13 16.75
N LYS A 238 -4.00 -20.21 15.48
CA LYS A 238 -3.34 -21.11 14.52
C LYS A 238 -1.93 -20.62 14.19
N LEU A 239 -1.76 -19.31 14.03
CA LEU A 239 -0.45 -18.70 13.84
C LEU A 239 0.49 -19.01 15.02
N LEU A 240 0.02 -18.84 16.25
CA LEU A 240 0.79 -19.18 17.44
C LEU A 240 1.26 -20.65 17.42
N ARG A 241 0.36 -21.58 17.10
CA ARG A 241 0.71 -23.01 16.99
C ARG A 241 1.78 -23.26 15.93
N VAL A 242 1.75 -22.57 14.80
CA VAL A 242 2.81 -22.68 13.77
C VAL A 242 4.14 -22.16 14.30
N LEU A 243 4.13 -21.00 14.96
CA LEU A 243 5.34 -20.39 15.49
C LEU A 243 5.99 -21.22 16.61
N GLU A 244 5.21 -21.99 17.36
CA GLU A 244 5.71 -22.85 18.45
C GLU A 244 6.12 -24.25 17.94
N SER A 245 5.23 -24.92 17.23
CA SER A 245 5.39 -26.34 16.86
C SER A 245 5.99 -26.57 15.48
N ARG A 246 6.13 -25.50 14.67
CA ARG A 246 6.49 -25.58 13.24
C ARG A 246 5.59 -26.54 12.46
N SER A 247 4.33 -26.66 12.91
CA SER A 247 3.34 -27.54 12.30
C SER A 247 1.94 -26.93 12.33
N PHE A 248 1.12 -27.28 11.35
CA PHE A 248 -0.29 -26.92 11.29
C PHE A 248 -1.11 -27.94 10.52
N PHE A 249 -2.42 -27.71 10.48
CA PHE A 249 -3.38 -28.48 9.69
C PHE A 249 -4.03 -27.56 8.67
N ARG A 250 -4.25 -28.05 7.45
CA ARG A 250 -5.10 -27.35 6.48
C ARG A 250 -6.52 -27.18 7.03
N VAL A 251 -7.26 -26.22 6.52
CA VAL A 251 -8.69 -26.08 6.83
C VAL A 251 -9.43 -27.35 6.38
N GLY A 252 -10.08 -28.03 7.32
CA GLY A 252 -10.75 -29.32 7.11
C GLY A 252 -9.80 -30.53 7.01
N GLY A 253 -8.50 -30.34 7.15
CA GLY A 253 -7.49 -31.40 7.13
C GLY A 253 -7.22 -31.99 8.51
N VAL A 254 -6.84 -33.27 8.54
CA VAL A 254 -6.44 -34.00 9.77
C VAL A 254 -4.96 -34.35 9.80
N GLN A 255 -4.25 -34.17 8.68
CA GLN A 255 -2.82 -34.46 8.58
C GLN A 255 -2.00 -33.23 9.01
N PRO A 256 -1.05 -33.38 9.94
CA PRO A 256 -0.15 -32.30 10.31
C PRO A 256 0.86 -32.06 9.18
N ILE A 257 1.15 -30.80 8.91
CA ILE A 257 2.12 -30.34 7.92
C ILE A 257 3.22 -29.62 8.68
N HIS A 258 4.45 -30.07 8.50
CA HIS A 258 5.64 -29.43 9.07
C HIS A 258 6.25 -28.47 8.06
N VAL A 259 6.62 -27.27 8.51
CA VAL A 259 7.26 -26.24 7.68
C VAL A 259 8.36 -25.54 8.47
N ASP A 260 9.46 -25.19 7.80
CA ASP A 260 10.53 -24.38 8.36
C ASP A 260 10.53 -22.98 7.75
N VAL A 261 9.68 -22.11 8.31
CA VAL A 261 9.45 -20.76 7.80
C VAL A 261 9.95 -19.72 8.80
N ARG A 262 10.75 -18.77 8.33
CA ARG A 262 11.03 -17.55 9.09
C ARG A 262 9.85 -16.58 8.95
N VAL A 263 9.30 -16.12 10.07
CA VAL A 263 8.21 -15.14 10.06
C VAL A 263 8.73 -13.73 10.31
N ILE A 264 8.29 -12.78 9.48
CA ILE A 264 8.45 -11.35 9.70
C ILE A 264 7.04 -10.76 9.76
N ALA A 265 6.69 -10.09 10.84
CA ALA A 265 5.37 -9.49 11.02
C ALA A 265 5.47 -7.96 10.97
N ALA A 266 4.47 -7.30 10.40
CA ALA A 266 4.36 -5.85 10.37
C ALA A 266 3.00 -5.38 10.89
N THR A 267 2.97 -4.21 11.52
CA THR A 267 1.76 -3.59 12.04
C THR A 267 1.86 -2.06 12.01
N ASN A 268 0.73 -1.40 11.78
CA ASN A 268 0.54 0.05 11.96
C ASN A 268 -0.19 0.39 13.26
N ARG A 269 -0.64 -0.62 14.03
CA ARG A 269 -1.31 -0.45 15.33
C ARG A 269 -0.38 -0.80 16.47
N ALA A 270 -0.60 -0.18 17.63
CA ALA A 270 0.07 -0.53 18.87
C ALA A 270 -0.48 -1.87 19.41
N LEU A 271 0.24 -2.98 19.18
CA LEU A 271 -0.24 -4.32 19.55
C LEU A 271 -0.48 -4.45 21.06
N ARG A 272 0.29 -3.75 21.90
CA ARG A 272 0.07 -3.73 23.37
C ARG A 272 -1.31 -3.19 23.75
N GLU A 273 -1.79 -2.18 23.04
CA GLU A 273 -3.12 -1.62 23.27
C GLU A 273 -4.20 -2.60 22.78
N GLU A 274 -4.00 -3.21 21.62
CA GLU A 274 -4.92 -4.23 21.08
C GLU A 274 -5.02 -5.48 21.98
N VAL A 275 -3.95 -5.85 22.69
CA VAL A 275 -3.95 -6.88 23.74
C VAL A 275 -4.83 -6.45 24.92
N THR A 276 -4.67 -5.21 25.38
CA THR A 276 -5.46 -4.66 26.49
C THR A 276 -6.95 -4.60 26.15
N LEU A 277 -7.27 -4.34 24.88
CA LEU A 277 -8.65 -4.32 24.35
C LEU A 277 -9.21 -5.71 24.04
N GLY A 278 -8.43 -6.79 24.21
CA GLY A 278 -8.84 -8.18 23.94
C GLY A 278 -9.00 -8.51 22.45
N ARG A 279 -8.47 -7.67 21.56
CA ARG A 279 -8.52 -7.86 20.09
C ARG A 279 -7.29 -8.59 19.55
N PHE A 280 -6.21 -8.59 20.33
CA PHE A 280 -4.99 -9.33 20.04
C PHE A 280 -4.63 -10.22 21.22
N ARG A 281 -4.12 -11.43 20.97
CA ARG A 281 -3.75 -12.35 22.05
C ARG A 281 -2.37 -11.99 22.62
N ASP A 282 -2.28 -12.00 23.94
CA ASP A 282 -1.05 -11.71 24.68
C ASP A 282 0.08 -12.72 24.37
N ASP A 283 -0.27 -14.01 24.30
CA ASP A 283 0.67 -15.09 23.97
C ASP A 283 1.31 -14.93 22.59
N LEU A 284 0.51 -14.61 21.56
CA LEU A 284 0.98 -14.34 20.22
C LEU A 284 1.85 -13.08 20.17
N TYR A 285 1.48 -12.02 20.90
CA TYR A 285 2.26 -10.79 20.94
C TYR A 285 3.69 -11.04 21.44
N TYR A 286 3.86 -11.76 22.56
CA TYR A 286 5.19 -12.11 23.05
C TYR A 286 5.97 -13.03 22.10
N ARG A 287 5.28 -13.91 21.36
CA ARG A 287 5.93 -14.80 20.39
C ARG A 287 6.39 -14.07 19.12
N LEU A 288 5.67 -13.02 18.71
CA LEU A 288 6.05 -12.17 17.57
C LEU A 288 7.12 -11.13 17.95
N ASN A 289 7.00 -10.54 19.14
CA ASN A 289 7.85 -9.46 19.60
C ASN A 289 9.17 -9.96 20.23
N VAL A 290 9.92 -10.78 19.49
CA VAL A 290 11.27 -11.25 19.90
C VAL A 290 12.33 -10.22 19.52
N LEU A 291 12.28 -9.75 18.28
CA LEU A 291 13.10 -8.66 17.75
C LEU A 291 12.16 -7.62 17.17
N ALA A 292 12.36 -6.34 17.50
CA ALA A 292 11.48 -5.26 17.08
C ALA A 292 12.22 -4.15 16.33
N ILE A 293 11.64 -3.69 15.23
CA ILE A 293 12.09 -2.53 14.46
C ILE A 293 10.94 -1.54 14.38
N TYR A 294 11.17 -0.32 14.87
CA TYR A 294 10.25 0.79 14.69
C TYR A 294 10.68 1.62 13.47
N LEU A 295 9.78 1.81 12.51
CA LEU A 295 9.98 2.74 11.40
C LEU A 295 9.37 4.10 11.75
N PRO A 296 10.19 5.16 11.79
CA PRO A 296 9.69 6.51 12.06
C PRO A 296 8.80 7.00 10.90
N PRO A 297 7.75 7.77 11.21
CA PRO A 297 6.96 8.46 10.20
C PRO A 297 7.81 9.49 9.45
N LEU A 298 7.40 9.82 8.23
CA LEU A 298 8.15 10.70 7.32
C LEU A 298 8.38 12.10 7.92
N ARG A 299 7.41 12.60 8.71
CA ARG A 299 7.50 13.89 9.42
C ARG A 299 8.63 13.97 10.46
N GLU A 300 9.08 12.83 11.01
CA GLU A 300 10.20 12.76 11.95
C GLU A 300 11.56 12.66 11.23
N ARG A 301 11.55 12.36 9.93
CA ARG A 301 12.74 12.25 9.07
C ARG A 301 12.71 13.24 7.89
N LYS A 302 12.38 14.51 8.19
CA LYS A 302 12.35 15.60 7.20
C LYS A 302 13.59 15.70 6.29
N PRO A 303 14.84 15.48 6.77
CA PRO A 303 16.03 15.52 5.92
C PRO A 303 16.02 14.48 4.77
N ASP A 304 15.20 13.43 4.88
CA ASP A 304 15.13 12.37 3.88
C ASP A 304 14.16 12.70 2.73
N ILE A 305 13.22 13.65 2.94
CA ILE A 305 12.18 14.00 1.97
C ILE A 305 12.77 14.45 0.62
N PRO A 306 13.73 15.39 0.56
CA PRO A 306 14.29 15.83 -0.73
C PRO A 306 14.99 14.68 -1.49
N ARG A 307 15.60 13.74 -0.78
CA ARG A 307 16.25 12.57 -1.41
C ARG A 307 15.24 11.61 -1.99
N LEU A 308 14.18 11.30 -1.24
CA LEU A 308 13.07 10.47 -1.71
C LEU A 308 12.45 11.07 -2.97
N ILE A 309 12.17 12.37 -2.96
CA ILE A 309 11.59 13.09 -4.10
C ILE A 309 12.47 12.96 -5.35
N ARG A 310 13.78 13.28 -5.23
CA ARG A 310 14.72 13.19 -6.37
C ARG A 310 14.79 11.78 -6.96
N ARG A 311 14.76 10.76 -6.10
CA ARG A 311 14.77 9.37 -6.53
C ARG A 311 13.49 9.00 -7.26
N PHE A 312 12.33 9.32 -6.68
CA PHE A 312 11.03 9.03 -7.29
C PHE A 312 10.87 9.76 -8.63
N ILE A 313 11.27 11.02 -8.73
CA ILE A 313 11.30 11.74 -10.00
C ILE A 313 12.11 10.97 -11.04
N ARG A 314 13.32 10.52 -10.70
CA ARG A 314 14.19 9.78 -11.62
C ARG A 314 13.55 8.47 -12.07
N GLU A 315 13.07 7.66 -11.12
CA GLU A 315 12.43 6.37 -11.40
C GLU A 315 11.18 6.55 -12.28
N LEU A 316 10.29 7.45 -11.89
CA LEU A 316 9.02 7.69 -12.57
C LEU A 316 9.20 8.39 -13.93
N SER A 317 10.22 9.24 -14.07
CA SER A 317 10.56 9.86 -15.37
C SER A 317 11.09 8.81 -16.36
N GLN A 318 11.90 7.86 -15.88
CA GLN A 318 12.40 6.74 -16.68
C GLN A 318 11.27 5.77 -17.04
N GLU A 319 10.42 5.41 -16.07
CA GLU A 319 9.28 4.50 -16.26
C GLU A 319 8.26 5.06 -17.27
N HIS A 320 7.92 6.34 -17.18
CA HIS A 320 6.95 6.98 -18.07
C HIS A 320 7.56 7.60 -19.34
N GLY A 321 8.88 7.58 -19.48
CA GLY A 321 9.59 8.19 -20.62
C GLY A 321 9.36 9.70 -20.74
N ARG A 322 9.19 10.42 -19.63
CA ARG A 322 8.92 11.87 -19.62
C ARG A 322 10.06 12.66 -19.01
N ALA A 323 10.41 13.78 -19.64
CA ALA A 323 11.36 14.73 -19.06
C ALA A 323 10.65 15.57 -17.98
N PHE A 324 11.22 15.59 -16.78
CA PHE A 324 10.74 16.39 -15.66
C PHE A 324 11.69 17.57 -15.43
N ALA A 325 11.18 18.80 -15.50
CA ALA A 325 12.02 20.01 -15.47
C ALA A 325 12.52 20.39 -14.07
N GLY A 326 11.97 19.76 -13.01
CA GLY A 326 12.41 19.97 -11.64
C GLY A 326 11.31 20.54 -10.73
N ILE A 327 11.68 20.74 -9.46
CA ILE A 327 10.83 21.36 -8.42
C ILE A 327 11.54 22.63 -7.97
N THR A 328 10.80 23.72 -7.88
CA THR A 328 11.33 25.01 -7.38
C THR A 328 11.71 24.91 -5.88
N PRO A 329 12.66 25.73 -5.39
CA PRO A 329 13.03 25.73 -3.97
C PRO A 329 11.83 25.95 -3.04
N ASP A 330 10.95 26.91 -3.36
CA ASP A 330 9.75 27.21 -2.57
C ASP A 330 8.79 26.00 -2.52
N ALA A 331 8.61 25.30 -3.63
CA ALA A 331 7.81 24.07 -3.67
C ALA A 331 8.45 22.95 -2.84
N MET A 332 9.78 22.82 -2.88
CA MET A 332 10.50 21.83 -2.07
C MET A 332 10.30 22.10 -0.57
N ASP A 333 10.33 23.36 -0.13
CA ASP A 333 10.11 23.72 1.27
C ASP A 333 8.70 23.39 1.75
N VAL A 334 7.69 23.56 0.90
CA VAL A 334 6.31 23.12 1.20
C VAL A 334 6.27 21.60 1.38
N LEU A 335 6.92 20.83 0.50
CA LEU A 335 6.96 19.36 0.60
C LEU A 335 7.72 18.89 1.85
N VAL A 336 8.80 19.56 2.25
CA VAL A 336 9.58 19.21 3.45
C VAL A 336 8.81 19.50 4.74
N ASN A 337 7.99 20.55 4.77
CA ASN A 337 7.25 20.97 5.95
C ASN A 337 5.85 20.34 6.09
N ALA A 338 5.39 19.61 5.07
CA ALA A 338 4.13 18.89 5.11
C ALA A 338 4.10 17.75 6.14
N HIS A 339 2.88 17.39 6.59
CA HIS A 339 2.68 16.40 7.65
C HIS A 339 2.79 14.94 7.18
N TRP A 340 2.50 14.68 5.90
CA TRP A 340 2.55 13.35 5.27
C TRP A 340 1.86 12.22 6.06
N PRO A 341 0.53 12.29 6.31
CA PRO A 341 -0.20 11.23 7.01
C PRO A 341 -0.12 9.84 6.33
N GLY A 342 0.03 9.79 5.01
CA GLY A 342 0.26 8.54 4.27
C GLY A 342 1.75 8.25 4.02
N ASN A 343 2.65 8.97 4.69
CA ASN A 343 4.09 8.79 4.67
C ASN A 343 4.67 8.71 3.24
N VAL A 344 5.60 7.78 3.00
CA VAL A 344 6.32 7.63 1.73
C VAL A 344 5.37 7.23 0.60
N ARG A 345 4.31 6.46 0.88
CA ARG A 345 3.29 6.10 -0.11
C ARG A 345 2.57 7.32 -0.64
N GLN A 346 2.15 8.23 0.24
CA GLN A 346 1.51 9.49 -0.16
C GLN A 346 2.47 10.39 -0.95
N LEU A 347 3.72 10.52 -0.48
CA LEU A 347 4.75 11.29 -1.17
C LEU A 347 4.98 10.75 -2.59
N ARG A 348 5.18 9.44 -2.75
CA ARG A 348 5.39 8.81 -4.06
C ARG A 348 4.21 9.06 -5.01
N ASN A 349 2.98 8.86 -4.54
CA ASN A 349 1.77 9.08 -5.36
C ASN A 349 1.63 10.55 -5.81
N LEU A 350 2.00 11.51 -4.94
CA LEU A 350 1.98 12.91 -5.30
C LEU A 350 3.02 13.22 -6.39
N ILE A 351 4.26 12.76 -6.21
CA ILE A 351 5.34 12.96 -7.19
C ILE A 351 4.99 12.29 -8.52
N GLU A 352 4.41 11.09 -8.50
CA GLU A 352 3.91 10.40 -9.70
C GLU A 352 2.87 11.23 -10.43
N SER A 353 1.90 11.78 -9.71
CA SER A 353 0.89 12.68 -10.30
C SER A 353 1.54 13.91 -10.93
N MET A 354 2.55 14.51 -10.28
CA MET A 354 3.28 15.67 -10.81
C MET A 354 4.08 15.33 -12.08
N VAL A 355 4.76 14.19 -12.12
CA VAL A 355 5.52 13.74 -13.30
C VAL A 355 4.59 13.45 -14.49
N VAL A 356 3.41 12.88 -14.22
CA VAL A 356 2.42 12.54 -15.25
C VAL A 356 1.66 13.78 -15.74
N LEU A 357 1.35 14.75 -14.88
CA LEU A 357 0.53 15.93 -15.23
C LEU A 357 1.34 17.18 -15.61
N GLY A 358 2.63 17.25 -15.27
CA GLY A 358 3.48 18.43 -15.47
C GLY A 358 4.60 18.26 -16.50
N PRO A 359 4.34 17.88 -17.76
CA PRO A 359 5.40 17.80 -18.75
C PRO A 359 5.98 19.20 -19.03
N GLY A 360 7.31 19.30 -19.02
CA GLY A 360 8.04 20.44 -19.58
C GLY A 360 8.07 21.74 -18.76
N ARG A 361 7.53 21.77 -17.54
CA ARG A 361 7.62 22.94 -16.62
C ARG A 361 8.15 22.54 -15.25
N GLN A 362 8.80 23.48 -14.56
CA GLN A 362 9.14 23.30 -13.15
C GLN A 362 7.86 23.34 -12.30
N ILE A 363 7.81 22.51 -11.27
CA ILE A 363 6.69 22.49 -10.32
C ILE A 363 6.88 23.63 -9.32
N GLU A 364 5.88 24.50 -9.23
CA GLU A 364 5.81 25.63 -8.32
C GLU A 364 4.99 25.29 -7.07
N ALA A 365 5.11 26.10 -6.01
CA ALA A 365 4.38 25.87 -4.77
C ALA A 365 2.84 25.87 -4.98
N ALA A 366 2.35 26.61 -5.97
CA ALA A 366 0.93 26.67 -6.33
C ALA A 366 0.39 25.36 -6.94
N ASP A 367 1.27 24.53 -7.50
CA ASP A 367 0.90 23.23 -8.07
C ASP A 367 0.76 22.15 -7.00
N ILE A 368 1.30 22.40 -5.80
CA ILE A 368 1.18 21.46 -4.69
C ILE A 368 -0.24 21.58 -4.13
N PRO A 369 -1.01 20.47 -4.11
CA PRO A 369 -2.35 20.47 -3.53
C PRO A 369 -2.35 21.02 -2.09
N ALA A 370 -3.27 21.95 -1.81
CA ALA A 370 -3.32 22.68 -0.54
C ALA A 370 -3.56 21.78 0.69
N ASP A 371 -4.10 20.57 0.49
CA ASP A 371 -4.31 19.52 1.49
C ASP A 371 -3.00 18.95 2.04
N VAL A 372 -1.92 18.95 1.25
CA VAL A 372 -0.57 18.59 1.69
C VAL A 372 -0.05 19.58 2.75
N GLY A 373 -0.40 20.86 2.61
CA GLY A 373 -0.04 21.93 3.56
C GLY A 373 -0.95 22.02 4.80
N GLN A 374 -2.22 21.61 4.69
CA GLN A 374 -3.24 21.79 5.75
C GLN A 374 -3.59 20.54 6.57
N GLY A 375 -2.90 19.40 6.36
CA GLY A 375 -3.13 18.18 7.15
C GLY A 375 -4.53 17.56 6.94
N GLY A 376 -5.18 17.90 5.82
CA GLY A 376 -6.54 17.45 5.52
C GLY A 376 -6.56 16.25 4.58
N THR A 377 -7.25 15.19 4.96
CA THR A 377 -7.45 13.98 4.14
C THR A 377 -8.47 14.25 3.04
N ARG A 378 -8.07 14.80 1.88
CA ARG A 378 -8.90 14.77 0.65
C ARG A 378 -8.06 14.59 -0.60
N LEU A 379 -7.95 13.33 -1.04
CA LEU A 379 -7.57 12.97 -2.41
C LEU A 379 -8.64 13.49 -3.38
N LEU A 380 -8.48 14.70 -3.91
CA LEU A 380 -9.30 15.24 -5.00
C LEU A 380 -8.44 15.97 -6.03
N PRO A 381 -8.85 15.94 -7.31
CA PRO A 381 -8.01 16.38 -8.44
C PRO A 381 -7.64 17.86 -8.34
N MET A 382 -6.40 18.14 -8.75
CA MET A 382 -5.77 19.46 -8.81
C MET A 382 -6.65 20.46 -9.56
N ARG A 383 -6.94 21.61 -8.93
CA ARG A 383 -7.70 22.71 -9.55
C ARG A 383 -6.76 23.51 -10.45
N VAL A 384 -7.00 23.51 -11.76
CA VAL A 384 -6.29 24.40 -12.70
C VAL A 384 -6.89 25.82 -12.56
N PRO A 385 -6.09 26.88 -12.33
CA PRO A 385 -6.60 28.24 -12.30
C PRO A 385 -6.90 28.71 -13.73
N GLY A 386 -8.17 28.90 -14.07
CA GLY A 386 -8.57 29.49 -15.37
C GLY A 386 -9.96 29.13 -15.90
N ALA A 387 -10.66 28.15 -15.34
CA ALA A 387 -11.98 27.74 -15.83
C ALA A 387 -13.07 27.94 -14.76
N SER A 388 -13.23 29.17 -14.30
CA SER A 388 -14.36 29.56 -13.46
C SER A 388 -15.53 29.98 -14.35
N GLN A 389 -16.45 29.04 -14.63
CA GLN A 389 -17.87 29.10 -14.19
C GLN A 389 -18.84 28.14 -14.91
N ASP A 390 -18.47 27.43 -15.98
CA ASP A 390 -19.46 26.60 -16.73
C ASP A 390 -19.31 25.07 -16.62
N ILE A 391 -18.32 24.55 -15.88
CA ILE A 391 -17.95 23.12 -15.99
C ILE A 391 -18.81 22.18 -15.11
N ALA A 392 -19.43 22.66 -14.03
CA ALA A 392 -20.29 21.81 -13.19
C ALA A 392 -21.57 21.35 -13.94
N GLY A 393 -22.04 22.15 -14.90
CA GLY A 393 -23.14 21.79 -15.78
C GLY A 393 -22.70 20.75 -16.81
N HIS A 394 -21.57 20.98 -17.48
CA HIS A 394 -21.09 20.14 -18.56
C HIS A 394 -20.53 18.78 -18.10
N GLU A 395 -19.93 18.66 -16.92
CA GLU A 395 -19.47 17.36 -16.40
C GLU A 395 -20.65 16.47 -16.00
N LEU A 396 -21.69 17.04 -15.38
CA LEU A 396 -22.93 16.32 -15.10
C LEU A 396 -23.69 15.98 -16.37
N GLU A 397 -23.74 16.89 -17.36
CA GLU A 397 -24.31 16.62 -18.68
C GLU A 397 -23.54 15.52 -19.41
N PHE A 398 -22.20 15.53 -19.34
CA PHE A 398 -21.37 14.53 -20.00
C PHE A 398 -21.48 13.16 -19.32
N ILE A 399 -21.49 13.11 -17.99
CA ILE A 399 -21.71 11.88 -17.22
C ILE A 399 -23.13 11.36 -17.47
N PHE A 400 -24.14 12.23 -17.44
CA PHE A 400 -25.53 11.85 -17.73
C PHE A 400 -25.70 11.38 -19.17
N ARG A 401 -25.11 12.08 -20.14
CA ARG A 401 -25.13 11.68 -21.56
C ARG A 401 -24.40 10.35 -21.78
N SER A 402 -23.25 10.14 -21.14
CA SER A 402 -22.50 8.88 -21.20
C SER A 402 -23.25 7.73 -20.55
N LEU A 403 -23.92 7.97 -19.41
CA LEU A 403 -24.75 6.97 -18.74
C LEU A 403 -26.01 6.63 -19.54
N VAL A 404 -26.62 7.63 -20.20
CA VAL A 404 -27.76 7.43 -21.11
C VAL A 404 -27.32 6.69 -22.37
N GLU A 405 -26.14 7.00 -22.93
CA GLU A 405 -25.56 6.29 -24.06
C GLU A 405 -25.24 4.83 -23.70
N LEU A 406 -24.65 4.58 -22.53
CA LEU A 406 -24.43 3.23 -22.03
C LEU A 406 -25.73 2.47 -21.80
N LYS A 407 -26.76 3.13 -21.26
CA LYS A 407 -28.08 2.53 -21.09
C LYS A 407 -28.71 2.18 -22.44
N LEU A 408 -28.65 3.07 -23.41
CA LEU A 408 -29.13 2.84 -24.78
C LEU A 408 -28.32 1.73 -25.47
N GLN A 409 -27.01 1.66 -25.26
CA GLN A 409 -26.16 0.59 -25.77
C GLN A 409 -26.50 -0.75 -25.13
N ILE A 410 -26.81 -0.79 -23.83
CA ILE A 410 -27.24 -2.00 -23.12
C ILE A 410 -28.64 -2.44 -23.59
N GLU A 411 -29.57 -1.50 -23.79
CA GLU A 411 -30.89 -1.79 -24.36
C GLU A 411 -30.81 -2.27 -25.82
N GLU A 412 -29.94 -1.67 -26.64
CA GLU A 412 -29.66 -2.10 -28.01
C GLU A 412 -28.95 -3.47 -28.06
N LEU A 413 -28.01 -3.74 -27.15
CA LEU A 413 -27.37 -5.05 -27.04
C LEU A 413 -28.38 -6.12 -26.61
N ARG A 414 -29.27 -5.78 -25.66
CA ARG A 414 -30.37 -6.64 -25.23
C ARG A 414 -31.35 -6.90 -26.37
N ARG A 415 -31.68 -5.86 -27.15
CA ARG A 415 -32.53 -5.98 -28.34
C ARG A 415 -31.89 -6.81 -29.45
N ARG A 416 -30.57 -6.69 -29.66
CA ARG A 416 -29.80 -7.53 -30.60
C ARG A 416 -29.68 -8.98 -30.15
N MET A 417 -29.62 -9.23 -28.85
CA MET A 417 -29.71 -10.59 -28.30
C MET A 417 -31.11 -11.17 -28.49
N ASP A 418 -32.16 -10.34 -28.47
CA ASP A 418 -33.54 -10.75 -28.73
C ASP A 418 -33.86 -10.89 -30.25
N GLU A 419 -33.10 -10.23 -31.14
CA GLU A 419 -33.32 -10.19 -32.60
C GLU A 419 -32.51 -11.23 -33.41
N ALA A 420 -31.78 -12.17 -32.79
CA ALA A 420 -31.12 -13.27 -33.51
C ALA A 420 -32.00 -14.55 -33.56
N PRO A 421 -32.64 -14.92 -34.68
CA PRO A 421 -33.33 -16.19 -34.82
C PRO A 421 -32.37 -17.22 -35.43
N GLY A 422 -31.92 -18.21 -34.66
CA GLY A 422 -30.98 -19.21 -35.20
C GLY A 422 -30.64 -20.41 -34.30
N ARG A 423 -31.65 -21.24 -34.01
CA ARG A 423 -31.57 -22.69 -33.65
C ARG A 423 -30.67 -23.13 -32.48
N VAL A 424 -31.32 -23.39 -31.33
CA VAL A 424 -31.21 -24.68 -30.62
C VAL A 424 -32.60 -25.04 -30.09
N GLU A 425 -33.11 -26.21 -30.46
CA GLU A 425 -34.43 -26.72 -30.07
C GLU A 425 -34.52 -26.93 -28.55
N LEU A 426 -35.56 -26.39 -27.90
CA LEU A 426 -36.05 -26.87 -26.61
C LEU A 426 -37.57 -26.70 -26.52
N ILE A 427 -38.21 -27.81 -26.16
CA ILE A 427 -39.63 -28.10 -26.11
C ILE A 427 -40.37 -27.12 -25.18
N GLY A 428 -41.46 -26.52 -25.68
CA GLY A 428 -42.04 -25.31 -25.12
C GLY A 428 -43.14 -25.48 -24.08
N VAL A 429 -43.40 -24.39 -23.34
CA VAL A 429 -44.72 -23.99 -22.81
C VAL A 429 -44.75 -22.45 -22.61
N GLY A 430 -45.70 -21.78 -23.28
CA GLY A 430 -46.53 -20.67 -22.76
C GLY A 430 -45.88 -19.33 -22.33
N ARG A 431 -46.09 -18.31 -23.17
CA ARG A 431 -45.70 -16.87 -23.10
C ARG A 431 -45.95 -16.12 -21.77
N PRO A 432 -45.10 -15.15 -21.38
CA PRO A 432 -45.43 -14.14 -20.37
C PRO A 432 -46.24 -12.97 -20.97
N ARG A 433 -47.28 -12.53 -20.26
CA ARG A 433 -48.10 -11.33 -20.58
C ARG A 433 -47.53 -10.07 -19.93
N VAL A 434 -47.63 -8.98 -20.68
CA VAL A 434 -47.29 -7.59 -20.35
C VAL A 434 -48.25 -7.01 -19.29
N TYR A 435 -47.71 -6.31 -18.29
CA TYR A 435 -48.38 -5.25 -17.50
C TYR A 435 -47.41 -4.06 -17.50
N GLY A 436 -47.75 -2.80 -17.71
CA GLY A 436 -48.99 -2.05 -17.65
C GLY A 436 -48.62 -0.68 -17.03
N GLU A 437 -48.89 0.42 -17.73
CA GLU A 437 -48.51 1.80 -17.42
C GLU A 437 -48.90 2.27 -16.00
N VAL A 438 -48.02 3.08 -15.39
CA VAL A 438 -48.30 3.79 -14.13
C VAL A 438 -49.01 5.11 -14.47
N VAL A 439 -50.32 5.19 -14.20
CA VAL A 439 -51.07 6.45 -14.27
C VAL A 439 -51.00 7.14 -12.91
N ALA A 440 -50.50 8.37 -12.89
CA ALA A 440 -50.57 9.27 -11.74
C ALA A 440 -52.00 9.83 -11.59
N GLY A 441 -52.59 9.71 -10.40
CA GLY A 441 -53.90 10.27 -10.08
C GLY A 441 -53.96 10.86 -8.67
N THR A 442 -54.34 12.13 -8.59
CA THR A 442 -54.46 13.00 -7.41
C THR A 442 -55.77 12.83 -6.62
N ALA A 443 -55.65 12.84 -5.29
CA ALA A 443 -56.52 13.32 -4.17
C ALA A 443 -58.06 13.16 -4.12
N VAL A 444 -58.57 13.25 -2.87
CA VAL A 444 -59.96 13.38 -2.33
C VAL A 444 -60.64 12.03 -1.99
N GLY A 445 -61.29 11.79 -0.84
CA GLY A 445 -61.64 12.57 0.36
C GLY A 445 -62.38 11.70 1.40
N VAL A 446 -62.63 12.30 2.55
CA VAL A 446 -63.32 11.94 3.81
C VAL A 446 -64.53 10.96 3.76
N GLY A 447 -64.73 10.17 4.83
CA GLY A 447 -66.09 9.81 5.30
C GLY A 447 -66.31 8.33 5.70
N GLY A 448 -66.82 8.08 6.91
CA GLY A 448 -67.12 6.73 7.45
C GLY A 448 -68.56 6.24 7.22
N GLY A 449 -68.91 5.13 7.89
CA GLY A 449 -70.28 4.67 8.08
C GLY A 449 -70.59 3.27 7.54
N ASP A 450 -70.78 2.33 8.49
CA ASP A 450 -71.67 1.16 8.59
C ASP A 450 -72.22 0.29 7.42
N GLU A 451 -72.33 -0.99 7.80
CA GLU A 451 -73.30 -2.05 7.45
C GLU A 451 -73.47 -2.62 6.01
N GLY A 452 -73.23 -3.95 5.92
CA GLY A 452 -74.26 -4.91 5.48
C GLY A 452 -74.29 -5.37 4.01
N GLY A 453 -74.24 -6.70 3.80
CA GLY A 453 -75.07 -7.37 2.77
C GLY A 453 -74.39 -7.99 1.54
N MET A 454 -74.20 -9.32 1.62
CA MET A 454 -74.31 -10.38 0.59
C MET A 454 -73.98 -10.14 -0.92
N GLY A 455 -73.07 -11.00 -1.41
CA GLY A 455 -73.35 -11.93 -2.52
C GLY A 455 -72.79 -11.58 -3.91
N GLY A 456 -71.93 -12.46 -4.47
CA GLY A 456 -71.68 -12.51 -5.92
C GLY A 456 -70.27 -12.90 -6.39
N ASP A 457 -70.09 -14.21 -6.60
CA ASP A 457 -69.34 -14.89 -7.67
C ASP A 457 -67.86 -14.55 -8.02
N GLY A 458 -66.98 -15.56 -7.81
CA GLY A 458 -66.24 -16.15 -8.94
C GLY A 458 -65.13 -15.35 -9.64
N GLY A 459 -64.13 -14.86 -8.91
CA GLY A 459 -62.85 -14.41 -9.52
C GLY A 459 -61.71 -14.59 -8.53
N ALA A 460 -60.70 -15.40 -8.86
CA ALA A 460 -59.51 -15.58 -8.04
C ALA A 460 -58.78 -14.23 -7.89
N ALA A 461 -59.02 -13.55 -6.77
CA ALA A 461 -58.44 -12.26 -6.46
C ALA A 461 -56.91 -12.38 -6.42
N GLU A 462 -56.24 -11.68 -7.34
CA GLU A 462 -54.80 -11.44 -7.31
C GLU A 462 -54.47 -10.81 -5.95
N ALA A 463 -53.66 -11.50 -5.14
CA ALA A 463 -53.37 -11.06 -3.78
C ALA A 463 -52.44 -9.84 -3.82
N THR A 464 -53.01 -8.64 -3.87
CA THR A 464 -52.26 -7.39 -3.88
C THR A 464 -51.57 -7.17 -2.53
N VAL A 465 -50.24 -7.30 -2.50
CA VAL A 465 -49.45 -6.95 -1.32
C VAL A 465 -49.31 -5.43 -1.29
N VAL A 466 -50.06 -4.76 -0.41
CA VAL A 466 -50.07 -3.30 -0.28
C VAL A 466 -48.86 -2.85 0.53
N TYR A 467 -47.88 -2.22 -0.12
CA TYR A 467 -46.78 -1.53 0.55
C TYR A 467 -47.22 -0.13 0.98
N ARG A 468 -47.02 0.20 2.27
CA ARG A 468 -47.22 1.57 2.79
C ARG A 468 -45.88 2.16 3.22
N PRO A 469 -45.53 3.38 2.79
CA PRO A 469 -44.34 4.08 3.28
C PRO A 469 -44.36 4.16 4.82
N GLY A 470 -43.28 3.69 5.47
CA GLY A 470 -43.16 3.64 6.93
C GLY A 470 -43.26 2.23 7.56
N MET A 471 -43.61 1.20 6.78
CA MET A 471 -43.57 -0.19 7.26
C MET A 471 -42.15 -0.65 7.55
N LYS A 472 -41.98 -1.42 8.63
CA LYS A 472 -40.67 -2.01 8.96
C LYS A 472 -40.36 -3.11 7.95
N MET A 473 -39.08 -3.28 7.60
CA MET A 473 -38.66 -4.31 6.63
C MET A 473 -39.14 -5.73 6.98
N ALA A 474 -39.23 -6.06 8.27
CA ALA A 474 -39.76 -7.34 8.72
C ALA A 474 -41.26 -7.55 8.39
N GLU A 475 -42.06 -6.48 8.35
CA GLU A 475 -43.49 -6.53 8.03
C GLU A 475 -43.71 -6.72 6.52
N VAL A 476 -42.86 -6.06 5.72
CA VAL A 476 -42.83 -6.20 4.26
C VAL A 476 -42.40 -7.62 3.88
N GLU A 477 -41.34 -8.13 4.53
CA GLU A 477 -40.84 -9.49 4.32
C GLU A 477 -41.90 -10.54 4.69
N ARG A 478 -42.59 -10.36 5.83
CA ARG A 478 -43.67 -11.26 6.25
C ARG A 478 -44.82 -11.28 5.23
N ALA A 479 -45.26 -10.11 4.76
CA ALA A 479 -46.36 -10.01 3.80
C ALA A 479 -46.00 -10.65 2.45
N ALA A 480 -44.76 -10.50 1.98
CA ALA A 480 -44.26 -11.13 0.77
C ALA A 480 -44.21 -12.66 0.89
N ILE A 481 -43.73 -13.18 2.02
CA ILE A 481 -43.68 -14.63 2.29
C ILE A 481 -45.08 -15.23 2.36
N GLU A 482 -46.01 -14.56 3.03
CA GLU A 482 -47.39 -15.02 3.16
C GLU A 482 -48.12 -15.01 1.81
N GLY A 483 -47.93 -13.97 0.99
CA GLY A 483 -48.43 -13.92 -0.37
C GLY A 483 -47.93 -15.07 -1.23
N ALA A 484 -46.62 -15.30 -1.23
CA ALA A 484 -46.00 -16.38 -2.00
C ALA A 484 -46.47 -17.78 -1.55
N LEU A 485 -46.66 -18.01 -0.25
CA LEU A 485 -47.19 -19.27 0.27
C LEU A 485 -48.65 -19.50 -0.11
N ARG A 486 -49.49 -18.45 -0.03
CA ARG A 486 -50.90 -18.52 -0.42
C ARG A 486 -51.05 -18.84 -1.91
N GLU A 487 -50.26 -18.18 -2.76
CA GLU A 487 -50.31 -18.36 -4.21
C GLU A 487 -49.78 -19.73 -4.65
N THR A 488 -48.82 -20.28 -3.92
CA THR A 488 -48.27 -21.62 -4.17
C THR A 488 -49.01 -22.73 -3.43
N ARG A 489 -50.16 -22.42 -2.80
CA ARG A 489 -50.99 -23.35 -2.00
C ARG A 489 -50.18 -24.11 -0.94
N GLY A 490 -49.28 -23.41 -0.25
CA GLY A 490 -48.43 -23.95 0.81
C GLY A 490 -47.20 -24.72 0.32
N ASN A 491 -46.91 -24.77 -0.99
CA ASN A 491 -45.71 -25.43 -1.50
C ASN A 491 -44.46 -24.58 -1.26
N ARG A 492 -43.76 -24.89 -0.17
CA ARG A 492 -42.59 -24.15 0.33
C ARG A 492 -41.44 -24.07 -0.67
N ARG A 493 -41.21 -25.12 -1.46
CA ARG A 493 -40.14 -25.14 -2.46
C ARG A 493 -40.42 -24.15 -3.59
N ARG A 494 -41.65 -24.15 -4.10
CA ARG A 494 -42.10 -23.19 -5.12
C ARG A 494 -42.18 -21.77 -4.58
N ALA A 495 -42.59 -21.59 -3.31
CA ALA A 495 -42.61 -20.27 -2.68
C ALA A 495 -41.19 -19.68 -2.54
N ALA A 496 -40.21 -20.51 -2.18
CA ALA A 496 -38.81 -20.09 -2.04
C ALA A 496 -38.22 -19.66 -3.39
N GLU A 497 -38.46 -20.46 -4.44
CA GLU A 497 -38.05 -20.16 -5.81
C GLU A 497 -38.65 -18.84 -6.32
N ARG A 498 -39.95 -18.61 -6.05
CA ARG A 498 -40.65 -17.38 -6.46
C ARG A 498 -40.15 -16.13 -5.76
N LEU A 499 -39.72 -16.26 -4.51
CA LEU A 499 -39.13 -15.18 -3.72
C LEU A 499 -37.63 -15.00 -3.99
N GLY A 500 -37.01 -15.89 -4.77
CA GLY A 500 -35.57 -15.85 -5.04
C GLY A 500 -34.70 -16.13 -3.81
N ILE A 501 -35.24 -16.83 -2.79
CA ILE A 501 -34.52 -17.15 -1.55
C ILE A 501 -34.29 -18.66 -1.42
N GLY A 502 -33.23 -19.05 -0.72
CA GLY A 502 -32.97 -20.46 -0.45
C GLY A 502 -34.05 -21.10 0.43
N GLU A 503 -34.40 -22.37 0.16
CA GLU A 503 -35.45 -23.10 0.89
C GLU A 503 -35.24 -23.06 2.41
N ARG A 504 -34.01 -23.28 2.89
CA ARG A 504 -33.68 -23.23 4.33
C ARG A 504 -33.97 -21.85 4.95
N THR A 505 -33.78 -20.77 4.19
CA THR A 505 -34.08 -19.39 4.60
C THR A 505 -35.57 -19.19 4.72
N LEU A 506 -36.36 -19.65 3.74
CA LEU A 506 -37.82 -19.62 3.82
C LEU A 506 -38.33 -20.40 5.03
N TYR A 507 -37.83 -21.62 5.27
CA TYR A 507 -38.21 -22.42 6.44
C TYR A 507 -37.90 -21.71 7.76
N ARG A 508 -36.73 -21.07 7.87
CA ARG A 508 -36.36 -20.29 9.07
C ARG A 508 -37.32 -19.12 9.28
N LYS A 509 -37.66 -18.38 8.21
CA LYS A 509 -38.52 -17.20 8.25
C LYS A 509 -39.99 -17.55 8.52
N ILE A 510 -40.50 -18.65 7.97
CA ILE A 510 -41.84 -19.18 8.30
C ILE A 510 -41.95 -19.47 9.81
N LYS A 511 -40.91 -20.09 10.39
CA LYS A 511 -40.86 -20.37 11.83
C LYS A 511 -40.73 -19.10 12.67
N GLU A 512 -39.90 -18.15 12.23
CA GLU A 512 -39.67 -16.86 12.87
C GLU A 512 -40.95 -15.99 12.93
N TYR A 513 -41.75 -16.01 11.85
CA TYR A 513 -42.99 -15.24 11.76
C TYR A 513 -44.25 -16.01 12.20
N GLY A 514 -44.11 -17.26 12.64
CA GLY A 514 -45.24 -18.08 13.10
C GLY A 514 -46.29 -18.35 12.03
N LEU A 515 -45.90 -18.39 10.76
CA LEU A 515 -46.81 -18.62 9.64
C LEU A 515 -47.11 -20.13 9.55
N ALA A 516 -48.32 -20.54 9.94
CA ALA A 516 -48.77 -21.93 9.85
C ALA A 516 -49.35 -22.24 8.45
N THR A 517 -49.15 -23.50 8.03
CA THR A 517 -49.37 -24.08 6.68
C THR A 517 -50.65 -23.67 5.98
#